data_AF-C1EAH7-F1
#
_entry.id   AF-C1EAH7-F1
#
_cell.length_a   1.000
_cell.length_b   1.000
_cell.length_c   1.000
_cell.angle_alpha   90.00
_cell.angle_beta   90.00
_cell.angle_gamma   90.00
#
_symmetry.space_group_name_H-M   'P 1'
#
loop_
_entity.id
_entity.type
_entity.pdbx_description
1 polymer ?
#
loop_
_entity_poly.entity_id
_entity_poly.type
_entity_poly.pdbx_seq_one_letter_code
_entity_poly.pdbx_strand_id
1 'polypeptide(L)'
;MSISFKVPGDEGVYIPNEFLDSLMQPDVIKNALCKHFFEGNRDLMEKYWKTLKERELREFFRLHFGKTVEKEERPFTFVVYGASGYTGSLVLEYIYKHVRGLGSEVTFALAGRTPSKLSDRLDEVLAKFPDATYRPEIFKADISNSMDIRKMVQKCRCVLNVAGPFIKTNAHLLVEACIDFECDYVDVNGEVPFTHKLIPLHDWAKKRNVIICPNSAGAGGLPDLAAFFTAEELKKVTDAELKTLRCFITSNGGAPSGGTLATRAAMTAEMGKFVKIMGDPFALGGTVGDGKRPEDSDKVLAKVEYFPEFEGWSGPFTYAFYDTRLIRRSNWLLADLGEDPYGRHLNYSEHLLFPSEEVAKEVTSANTSSKKEEEKLKKEGKLFGLGDGLAEDVRSKLFIDYYFHATAEDGSKIRTKISGGDGYDETARFAVEMTMLLTTKREE
;
A
#
# COMPACT_ATOMS: atom_id res chain seq x y z
N MET A 1 -20.24 -29.38 14.95
CA MET A 1 -20.82 -28.16 15.58
C MET A 1 -20.34 -26.98 14.77
N SER A 2 -21.21 -26.31 14.01
CA SER A 2 -20.91 -25.01 13.42
C SER A 2 -21.09 -23.96 14.51
N ILE A 3 -20.00 -23.36 14.99
CA ILE A 3 -20.08 -22.25 15.92
C ILE A 3 -20.10 -20.98 15.05
N SER A 4 -21.28 -20.37 14.90
CA SER A 4 -21.39 -19.03 14.31
C SER A 4 -21.37 -18.01 15.45
N PHE A 5 -20.41 -17.09 15.39
CA PHE A 5 -20.39 -15.93 16.27
C PHE A 5 -21.28 -14.86 15.66
N LYS A 6 -22.51 -14.72 16.15
CA LYS A 6 -23.30 -13.50 15.92
C LYS A 6 -22.92 -12.49 16.99
N VAL A 7 -22.22 -11.43 16.59
CA VAL A 7 -22.07 -10.22 17.41
C VAL A 7 -23.44 -9.53 17.44
N PRO A 8 -24.06 -9.31 18.62
CA PRO A 8 -25.34 -8.61 18.69
C PRO A 8 -25.15 -7.12 18.39
N GLY A 9 -25.92 -6.57 17.44
CA GLY A 9 -26.08 -5.12 17.27
C GLY A 9 -25.75 -4.55 15.88
N ASP A 10 -25.30 -5.34 14.92
CA ASP A 10 -24.94 -4.83 13.59
C ASP A 10 -26.06 -5.10 12.58
N GLU A 11 -26.93 -4.10 12.33
CA GLU A 11 -27.75 -4.04 11.11
C GLU A 11 -26.92 -3.66 9.87
N GLY A 12 -25.59 -3.73 9.97
CA GLY A 12 -24.66 -3.54 8.86
C GLY A 12 -24.58 -4.76 7.94
N VAL A 13 -24.21 -4.49 6.68
CA VAL A 13 -23.85 -5.51 5.69
C VAL A 13 -22.80 -6.44 6.32
N TYR A 14 -23.10 -7.74 6.43
CA TYR A 14 -22.11 -8.74 6.85
C TYR A 14 -20.98 -8.76 5.81
N ILE A 15 -19.83 -8.22 6.17
CA ILE A 15 -18.61 -8.37 5.38
C ILE A 15 -18.01 -9.71 5.80
N PRO A 16 -17.88 -10.70 4.90
CA PRO A 16 -17.20 -11.95 5.21
C PRO A 16 -15.78 -11.67 5.72
N ASN A 17 -15.44 -12.22 6.88
CA ASN A 17 -14.11 -12.12 7.46
C ASN A 17 -13.34 -13.40 7.08
N GLU A 18 -12.72 -13.38 5.89
CA GLU A 18 -11.97 -14.51 5.34
C GLU A 18 -10.81 -14.91 6.26
N PHE A 19 -10.23 -13.94 6.98
CA PHE A 19 -9.15 -14.17 7.94
C PHE A 19 -9.62 -15.00 9.14
N LEU A 20 -10.72 -14.63 9.81
CA LEU A 20 -11.27 -15.42 10.92
C LEU A 20 -11.77 -16.77 10.45
N ASP A 21 -12.39 -16.85 9.27
CA ASP A 21 -12.81 -18.11 8.67
C ASP A 21 -11.61 -19.05 8.46
N SER A 22 -10.47 -18.50 8.02
CA SER A 22 -9.21 -19.24 7.87
C SER A 22 -8.59 -19.60 9.23
N LEU A 23 -8.58 -18.67 10.19
CA LEU A 23 -8.02 -18.85 11.53
C LEU A 23 -8.79 -19.91 12.34
N MET A 24 -10.10 -19.98 12.16
CA MET A 24 -11.01 -20.86 12.91
C MET A 24 -11.26 -22.21 12.21
N GLN A 25 -10.51 -22.55 11.17
CA GLN A 25 -10.62 -23.85 10.52
C GLN A 25 -10.33 -24.99 11.52
N PRO A 26 -11.09 -26.10 11.49
CA PRO A 26 -10.90 -27.22 12.42
C PRO A 26 -9.46 -27.74 12.50
N ASP A 27 -8.76 -27.82 11.37
CA ASP A 27 -7.38 -28.29 11.34
C ASP A 27 -6.40 -27.31 11.99
N VAL A 28 -6.63 -26.00 11.86
CA VAL A 28 -5.83 -24.98 12.55
C VAL A 28 -6.01 -25.11 14.06
N ILE A 29 -7.24 -25.22 14.52
CA ILE A 29 -7.58 -25.41 15.95
C ILE A 29 -6.98 -26.72 16.47
N LYS A 30 -7.19 -27.84 15.77
CA LYS A 30 -6.63 -29.15 16.16
C LYS A 30 -5.11 -29.12 16.25
N ASN A 31 -4.44 -28.49 15.29
CA ASN A 31 -2.98 -28.39 15.29
C ASN A 31 -2.48 -27.52 16.47
N ALA A 32 -3.15 -26.40 16.77
CA ALA A 32 -2.82 -25.57 17.92
C ALA A 32 -3.07 -26.31 19.24
N LEU A 33 -4.21 -27.00 19.37
CA LEU A 33 -4.59 -27.76 20.55
C LEU A 33 -3.61 -28.92 20.80
N CYS A 34 -3.23 -29.64 19.74
CA CYS A 34 -2.23 -30.69 19.77
C CYS A 34 -0.86 -30.18 20.25
N LYS A 35 -0.40 -29.04 19.73
CA LYS A 35 0.86 -28.42 20.18
C LYS A 35 0.80 -27.95 21.63
N HIS A 36 -0.33 -27.39 22.06
CA HIS A 36 -0.44 -26.76 23.37
C HIS A 36 -0.59 -27.77 24.52
N PHE A 37 -1.43 -28.80 24.35
CA PHE A 37 -1.74 -29.76 25.42
C PHE A 37 -1.06 -31.13 25.26
N PHE A 38 -0.56 -31.46 24.07
CA PHE A 38 -0.11 -32.82 23.73
C PHE A 38 1.27 -32.85 23.07
N GLU A 39 2.06 -31.78 23.18
CA GLU A 39 3.42 -31.68 22.63
C GLU A 39 3.53 -32.02 21.13
N GLY A 40 2.44 -31.85 20.38
CA GLY A 40 2.36 -32.18 18.97
C GLY A 40 2.01 -33.65 18.65
N ASN A 41 1.78 -34.50 19.66
CA ASN A 41 1.34 -35.88 19.47
C ASN A 41 -0.16 -35.95 19.12
N ARG A 42 -0.45 -36.21 17.84
CA ARG A 42 -1.81 -36.20 17.30
C ARG A 42 -2.67 -37.36 17.81
N ASP A 43 -2.08 -38.52 18.06
CA ASP A 43 -2.80 -39.69 18.56
C ASP A 43 -3.26 -39.49 20.00
N LEU A 44 -2.39 -38.89 20.84
CA LEU A 44 -2.76 -38.51 22.20
C LEU A 44 -3.87 -37.45 22.19
N MET A 45 -3.76 -36.45 21.31
CA MET A 45 -4.78 -35.42 21.18
C MET A 45 -6.14 -36.01 20.80
N GLU A 46 -6.22 -36.82 19.74
CA GLU A 46 -7.49 -37.42 19.30
C GLU A 46 -8.12 -38.32 20.38
N LYS A 47 -7.30 -39.01 21.18
CA LYS A 47 -7.78 -39.87 22.27
C LYS A 47 -8.25 -39.11 23.51
N TYR A 48 -7.56 -38.02 23.87
CA TYR A 48 -7.71 -37.39 25.19
C TYR A 48 -8.18 -35.93 25.18
N TRP A 49 -8.35 -35.26 24.03
CA TRP A 49 -8.77 -33.85 24.03
C TRP A 49 -10.10 -33.60 24.75
N LYS A 50 -11.01 -34.58 24.76
CA LYS A 50 -12.30 -34.50 25.46
C LYS A 50 -12.18 -34.53 26.99
N THR A 51 -11.01 -34.88 27.53
CA THR A 51 -10.77 -34.86 28.98
C THR A 51 -10.33 -33.48 29.47
N LEU A 52 -10.03 -32.55 28.56
CA LEU A 52 -9.70 -31.16 28.90
C LEU A 52 -10.91 -30.47 29.53
N LYS A 53 -10.67 -29.73 30.61
CA LYS A 53 -11.70 -28.95 31.30
C LYS A 53 -12.09 -27.75 30.46
N GLU A 54 -13.35 -27.32 30.59
CA GLU A 54 -13.85 -26.14 29.88
C GLU A 54 -13.00 -24.89 30.14
N ARG A 55 -12.52 -24.70 31.37
CA ARG A 55 -11.62 -23.60 31.73
C ARG A 55 -10.32 -23.61 30.93
N GLU A 56 -9.72 -24.80 30.75
CA GLU A 56 -8.47 -24.97 29.99
C GLU A 56 -8.71 -24.66 28.50
N LEU A 57 -9.84 -25.10 27.96
CA LEU A 57 -10.23 -24.78 26.58
C LEU A 57 -10.50 -23.28 26.39
N ARG A 58 -11.21 -22.62 27.32
CA ARG A 58 -11.44 -21.17 27.27
C ARG A 58 -10.14 -20.38 27.29
N GLU A 59 -9.21 -20.74 28.17
CA GLU A 59 -7.88 -20.14 28.24
C GLU A 59 -7.09 -20.36 26.95
N PHE A 60 -7.10 -21.58 26.41
CA PHE A 60 -6.50 -21.90 25.12
C PHE A 60 -7.06 -21.03 23.99
N PHE A 61 -8.38 -20.92 23.87
CA PHE A 61 -8.99 -20.10 22.82
C PHE A 61 -8.63 -18.62 22.98
N ARG A 62 -8.64 -18.10 24.21
CA ARG A 62 -8.18 -16.73 24.48
C ARG A 62 -6.74 -16.51 24.06
N LEU A 63 -5.83 -17.43 24.42
CA LEU A 63 -4.40 -17.31 24.15
C LEU A 63 -4.02 -17.45 22.67
N HIS A 64 -4.67 -18.37 21.95
CA HIS A 64 -4.27 -18.71 20.58
C HIS A 64 -5.14 -18.06 19.50
N PHE A 65 -6.34 -17.62 19.84
CA PHE A 65 -7.32 -17.12 18.87
C PHE A 65 -7.91 -15.76 19.27
N GLY A 66 -7.91 -15.40 20.55
CA GLY A 66 -8.37 -14.09 21.04
C GLY A 66 -7.33 -12.97 20.90
N LYS A 67 -7.73 -11.74 21.22
CA LYS A 67 -6.82 -10.62 21.45
C LYS A 67 -6.16 -10.77 22.82
N THR A 68 -4.84 -10.64 22.89
CA THR A 68 -4.08 -10.89 24.13
C THR A 68 -3.21 -9.73 24.59
N VAL A 69 -3.02 -8.71 23.74
CA VAL A 69 -2.17 -7.54 24.00
C VAL A 69 -2.86 -6.31 23.43
N GLU A 70 -3.02 -5.28 24.26
CA GLU A 70 -3.52 -3.98 23.82
C GLU A 70 -2.53 -3.30 22.89
N LYS A 71 -2.99 -2.44 21.97
CA LYS A 71 -2.16 -1.87 20.91
C LYS A 71 -0.92 -1.16 21.48
N GLU A 72 -1.10 -0.39 22.55
CA GLU A 72 -0.07 0.44 23.19
C GLU A 72 1.00 -0.40 23.89
N GLU A 73 0.63 -1.60 24.37
CA GLU A 73 1.50 -2.54 25.08
C GLU A 73 2.33 -3.44 24.15
N ARG A 74 2.11 -3.34 22.84
CA ARG A 74 2.83 -4.16 21.86
C ARG A 74 4.31 -3.79 21.80
N PRO A 75 5.21 -4.78 21.66
CA PRO A 75 6.65 -4.55 21.72
C PRO A 75 7.20 -3.73 20.54
N PHE A 76 6.50 -3.71 19.40
CA PHE A 76 6.94 -2.98 18.20
C PHE A 76 6.00 -1.83 17.85
N THR A 77 6.57 -0.65 17.65
CA THR A 77 5.90 0.47 17.00
C THR A 77 5.37 0.04 15.64
N PHE A 78 6.18 -0.64 14.82
CA PHE A 78 5.72 -1.24 13.56
C PHE A 78 6.50 -2.49 13.16
N VAL A 79 5.93 -3.28 12.23
CA VAL A 79 6.62 -4.40 11.58
C VAL A 79 6.76 -4.10 10.08
N VAL A 80 7.95 -4.30 9.53
CA VAL A 80 8.18 -4.28 8.08
C VAL A 80 8.02 -5.69 7.54
N TYR A 81 6.95 -5.95 6.79
CA TYR A 81 6.70 -7.22 6.14
C TYR A 81 7.21 -7.19 4.69
N GLY A 82 8.16 -8.08 4.35
CA GLY A 82 8.73 -8.16 3.00
C GLY A 82 10.04 -7.39 2.79
N ALA A 83 10.75 -7.03 3.86
CA ALA A 83 11.97 -6.22 3.79
C ALA A 83 13.13 -6.84 2.97
N SER A 84 13.07 -8.13 2.61
CA SER A 84 14.12 -8.79 1.80
C SER A 84 14.14 -8.35 0.33
N GLY A 85 13.04 -7.76 -0.16
CA GLY A 85 12.93 -7.25 -1.53
C GLY A 85 13.67 -5.93 -1.75
N TYR A 86 13.70 -5.45 -2.99
CA TYR A 86 14.38 -4.21 -3.37
C TYR A 86 13.76 -2.97 -2.66
N THR A 87 12.45 -2.75 -2.78
CA THR A 87 11.77 -1.68 -2.02
C THR A 87 11.97 -1.83 -0.51
N GLY A 88 12.00 -3.09 -0.03
CA GLY A 88 12.27 -3.40 1.37
C GLY A 88 13.64 -2.94 1.86
N SER A 89 14.69 -3.12 1.06
CA SER A 89 16.03 -2.64 1.43
C SER A 89 16.08 -1.13 1.55
N LEU A 90 15.40 -0.42 0.65
CA LEU A 90 15.32 1.04 0.65
C LEU A 90 14.51 1.59 1.83
N VAL A 91 13.45 0.89 2.22
CA VAL A 91 12.72 1.17 3.46
C VAL A 91 13.66 1.05 4.67
N LEU A 92 14.50 0.02 4.74
CA LEU A 92 15.49 -0.10 5.82
C LEU A 92 16.53 1.01 5.78
N GLU A 93 17.08 1.33 4.60
CA GLU A 93 18.03 2.44 4.43
C GLU A 93 17.42 3.77 4.88
N TYR A 94 16.17 4.05 4.51
CA TYR A 94 15.46 5.26 4.94
C TYR A 94 15.27 5.28 6.47
N ILE A 95 14.84 4.17 7.07
CA ILE A 95 14.67 4.05 8.53
C ILE A 95 15.98 4.39 9.24
N TYR A 96 17.09 3.73 8.87
CA TYR A 96 18.38 3.94 9.54
C TYR A 96 18.96 5.34 9.33
N LYS A 97 18.66 5.97 8.19
CA LYS A 97 19.13 7.32 7.88
C LYS A 97 18.33 8.41 8.58
N HIS A 98 17.00 8.27 8.66
CA HIS A 98 16.09 9.36 9.00
C HIS A 98 15.33 9.19 10.31
N VAL A 99 15.01 7.96 10.72
CA VAL A 99 14.24 7.73 11.96
C VAL A 99 15.13 7.96 13.18
N ARG A 100 14.59 8.64 14.18
CA ARG A 100 15.25 8.94 15.46
C ARG A 100 14.62 8.10 16.56
N GLY A 101 15.35 7.89 17.67
CA GLY A 101 14.85 7.11 18.80
C GLY A 101 14.72 5.59 18.52
N LEU A 102 15.44 5.06 17.51
CA LEU A 102 15.43 3.64 17.20
C LEU A 102 15.95 2.82 18.40
N GLY A 103 15.15 1.86 18.85
CA GLY A 103 15.45 1.01 20.02
C GLY A 103 15.02 1.61 21.36
N SER A 104 14.50 2.84 21.38
CA SER A 104 13.89 3.45 22.56
C SER A 104 12.43 3.83 22.28
N GLU A 105 12.19 4.96 21.64
CA GLU A 105 10.87 5.50 21.32
C GLU A 105 10.23 4.76 20.14
N VAL A 106 11.06 4.29 19.21
CA VAL A 106 10.66 3.59 18.00
C VAL A 106 11.31 2.23 17.95
N THR A 107 10.52 1.17 18.03
CA THR A 107 10.97 -0.21 17.88
C THR A 107 10.31 -0.82 16.66
N PHE A 108 11.10 -1.46 15.79
CA PHE A 108 10.54 -2.17 14.64
C PHE A 108 11.11 -3.58 14.52
N ALA A 109 10.35 -4.45 13.87
CA ALA A 109 10.78 -5.81 13.57
C ALA A 109 10.62 -6.13 12.08
N LEU A 110 11.37 -7.13 11.61
CA LEU A 110 11.27 -7.66 10.26
C LEU A 110 10.48 -8.96 10.27
N ALA A 111 9.52 -9.07 9.35
CA ALA A 111 8.73 -10.26 9.20
C ALA A 111 8.64 -10.72 7.74
N GLY A 112 8.57 -12.03 7.55
CA GLY A 112 8.43 -12.64 6.24
C GLY A 112 8.60 -14.15 6.25
N ARG A 113 8.38 -14.77 5.08
CA ARG A 113 8.39 -16.24 4.93
C ARG A 113 9.75 -16.87 5.20
N THR A 114 10.84 -16.14 4.92
CA THR A 114 12.21 -16.66 4.94
C THR A 114 13.10 -15.75 5.81
N PRO A 115 13.21 -16.02 7.13
CA PRO A 115 14.00 -15.20 8.05
C PRO A 115 15.47 -15.01 7.64
N SER A 116 16.10 -16.03 7.03
CA SER A 116 17.49 -15.91 6.57
C SER A 116 17.66 -14.80 5.53
N LYS A 117 16.77 -14.70 4.53
CA LYS A 117 16.80 -13.62 3.53
C LYS A 117 16.59 -12.23 4.14
N LEU A 118 15.83 -12.14 5.22
CA LEU A 118 15.66 -10.89 5.95
C LEU A 118 16.94 -10.52 6.71
N SER A 119 17.60 -11.51 7.32
CA SER A 119 18.89 -11.30 8.00
C SER A 119 19.96 -10.87 7.02
N ASP A 120 20.11 -11.58 5.90
CA ASP A 120 21.10 -11.26 4.86
C ASP A 120 20.90 -9.83 4.37
N ARG A 121 19.64 -9.44 4.09
CA ARG A 121 19.33 -8.08 3.65
C ARG A 121 19.60 -7.03 4.73
N LEU A 122 19.26 -7.32 5.99
CA LEU A 122 19.53 -6.42 7.10
C LEU A 122 21.04 -6.21 7.27
N ASP A 123 21.85 -7.26 7.15
CA ASP A 123 23.31 -7.19 7.23
C ASP A 123 23.91 -6.35 6.09
N GLU A 124 23.41 -6.51 4.86
CA GLU A 124 23.78 -5.66 3.71
C GLU A 124 23.49 -4.17 3.97
N VAL A 125 22.32 -3.86 4.53
CA VAL A 125 21.93 -2.47 4.83
C VAL A 125 22.75 -1.91 5.99
N LEU A 126 22.90 -2.64 7.10
CA LEU A 126 23.66 -2.20 8.28
C LEU A 126 25.14 -1.95 7.95
N ALA A 127 25.71 -2.64 6.96
CA ALA A 127 27.06 -2.35 6.49
C ALA A 127 27.23 -0.91 5.97
N LYS A 128 26.15 -0.25 5.54
CA LYS A 128 26.14 1.17 5.13
C LYS A 128 25.99 2.14 6.30
N PHE A 129 25.58 1.66 7.48
CA PHE A 129 25.29 2.46 8.67
C PHE A 129 26.07 1.92 9.88
N PRO A 130 27.41 2.06 9.92
CA PRO A 130 28.25 1.47 10.98
C PRO A 130 27.94 1.99 12.39
N ASP A 131 27.35 3.19 12.49
CA ASP A 131 26.95 3.80 13.77
C ASP A 131 25.55 3.36 14.25
N ALA A 132 24.83 2.54 13.46
CA ALA A 132 23.52 2.04 13.84
C ALA A 132 23.63 1.07 15.02
N THR A 133 23.06 1.45 16.17
CA THR A 133 23.07 0.64 17.39
C THR A 133 21.86 -0.28 17.51
N TYR A 134 20.77 0.02 16.81
CA TYR A 134 19.55 -0.76 16.86
C TYR A 134 19.52 -1.86 15.80
N ARG A 135 19.37 -3.12 16.25
CA ARG A 135 19.15 -4.27 15.37
C ARG A 135 17.74 -4.84 15.64
N PRO A 136 16.84 -4.83 14.64
CA PRO A 136 15.45 -5.28 14.82
C PRO A 136 15.36 -6.80 15.05
N GLU A 137 14.32 -7.24 15.76
CA GLU A 137 13.94 -8.66 15.80
C GLU A 137 13.54 -9.12 14.39
N ILE A 138 13.94 -10.33 14.01
CA ILE A 138 13.49 -10.98 12.77
C ILE A 138 12.68 -12.22 13.14
N PHE A 139 11.46 -12.32 12.62
CA PHE A 139 10.64 -13.52 12.84
C PHE A 139 9.95 -14.00 11.56
N LYS A 140 9.65 -15.30 11.54
CA LYS A 140 8.92 -15.92 10.44
C LYS A 140 7.45 -15.51 10.51
N ALA A 141 6.92 -15.02 9.40
CA ALA A 141 5.50 -14.86 9.19
C ALA A 141 5.15 -15.23 7.74
N ASP A 142 4.31 -16.23 7.56
CA ASP A 142 3.76 -16.58 6.24
C ASP A 142 2.30 -16.13 6.18
N ILE A 143 1.98 -15.15 5.33
CA ILE A 143 0.61 -14.67 5.17
C ILE A 143 -0.34 -15.70 4.54
N SER A 144 0.17 -16.86 4.08
CA SER A 144 -0.70 -18.01 3.77
C SER A 144 -1.17 -18.79 5.01
N ASN A 145 -0.64 -18.47 6.19
CA ASN A 145 -0.95 -19.08 7.48
C ASN A 145 -1.53 -18.04 8.45
N SER A 146 -2.82 -18.14 8.74
CA SER A 146 -3.54 -17.20 9.60
C SER A 146 -3.03 -17.16 11.05
N MET A 147 -2.43 -18.24 11.56
CA MET A 147 -1.77 -18.21 12.87
C MET A 147 -0.50 -17.36 12.86
N ASP A 148 0.23 -17.33 11.75
CA ASP A 148 1.43 -16.51 11.60
C ASP A 148 1.05 -15.03 11.43
N ILE A 149 0.01 -14.72 10.64
CA ILE A 149 -0.58 -13.38 10.55
C ILE A 149 -0.97 -12.88 11.95
N ARG A 150 -1.79 -13.66 12.69
CA ARG A 150 -2.23 -13.30 14.04
C ARG A 150 -1.05 -12.95 14.95
N LYS A 151 -0.02 -13.81 14.99
CA LYS A 151 1.15 -13.60 15.84
C LYS A 151 1.90 -12.32 15.48
N MET A 152 1.96 -11.96 14.20
CA MET A 152 2.61 -10.74 13.74
C MET A 152 1.83 -9.50 14.15
N VAL A 153 0.52 -9.45 13.85
CA VAL A 153 -0.30 -8.24 14.12
C VAL A 153 -0.45 -7.97 15.62
N GLN A 154 -0.41 -9.00 16.47
CA GLN A 154 -0.42 -8.83 17.94
C GLN A 154 0.90 -8.32 18.52
N LYS A 155 1.97 -8.26 17.74
CA LYS A 155 3.27 -7.77 18.19
C LYS A 155 3.54 -6.32 17.79
N CYS A 156 2.69 -5.70 16.97
CA CYS A 156 2.95 -4.35 16.45
C CYS A 156 1.72 -3.44 16.42
N ARG A 157 1.96 -2.12 16.49
CA ARG A 157 0.90 -1.11 16.37
C ARG A 157 0.49 -0.88 14.91
N CYS A 158 1.43 -1.01 13.98
CA CYS A 158 1.22 -0.91 12.55
C CYS A 158 2.01 -1.97 11.77
N VAL A 159 1.48 -2.44 10.65
CA VAL A 159 2.22 -3.25 9.67
C VAL A 159 2.52 -2.41 8.44
N LEU A 160 3.80 -2.30 8.06
CA LEU A 160 4.24 -1.79 6.77
C LEU A 160 4.51 -2.96 5.83
N ASN A 161 3.60 -3.20 4.88
CA ASN A 161 3.68 -4.29 3.92
C ASN A 161 4.31 -3.82 2.60
N VAL A 162 5.48 -4.36 2.28
CA VAL A 162 6.21 -4.11 1.03
C VAL A 162 6.41 -5.38 0.19
N ALA A 163 5.57 -6.40 0.42
CA ALA A 163 5.67 -7.71 -0.22
C ALA A 163 4.65 -7.91 -1.37
N GLY A 164 4.94 -7.32 -2.53
CA GLY A 164 4.18 -7.59 -3.76
C GLY A 164 4.61 -8.85 -4.52
N PRO A 165 3.88 -9.27 -5.58
CA PRO A 165 2.61 -8.71 -6.07
C PRO A 165 1.44 -9.03 -5.12
N PHE A 166 0.71 -8.01 -4.69
CA PHE A 166 -0.28 -8.10 -3.61
C PHE A 166 -1.46 -8.99 -3.99
N ILE A 167 -1.98 -8.88 -5.22
CA ILE A 167 -3.10 -9.68 -5.74
C ILE A 167 -2.79 -11.18 -5.84
N LYS A 168 -1.50 -11.56 -5.79
CA LYS A 168 -1.04 -12.95 -5.83
C LYS A 168 -0.77 -13.53 -4.44
N THR A 169 -1.03 -12.75 -3.41
CA THR A 169 -0.81 -13.14 -2.02
C THR A 169 -2.10 -13.04 -1.23
N ASN A 170 -2.07 -13.55 0.00
CA ASN A 170 -3.15 -13.38 0.97
C ASN A 170 -3.01 -12.05 1.74
N ALA A 171 -2.52 -10.99 1.11
CA ALA A 171 -2.33 -9.69 1.75
C ALA A 171 -3.65 -9.10 2.26
N HIS A 172 -4.80 -9.42 1.65
CA HIS A 172 -6.10 -9.01 2.19
C HIS A 172 -6.40 -9.64 3.55
N LEU A 173 -6.00 -10.90 3.79
CA LEU A 173 -6.14 -11.53 5.12
C LEU A 173 -5.31 -10.83 6.18
N LEU A 174 -4.15 -10.27 5.79
CA LEU A 174 -3.34 -9.45 6.69
C LEU A 174 -4.06 -8.15 7.04
N VAL A 175 -4.71 -7.49 6.08
CA VAL A 175 -5.52 -6.29 6.34
C VAL A 175 -6.70 -6.61 7.25
N GLU A 176 -7.44 -7.69 6.98
CA GLU A 176 -8.55 -8.15 7.83
C GLU A 176 -8.09 -8.44 9.26
N ALA A 177 -6.96 -9.13 9.43
CA ALA A 177 -6.37 -9.38 10.74
C ALA A 177 -5.93 -8.09 11.44
N CYS A 178 -5.37 -7.13 10.70
CA CYS A 178 -5.04 -5.81 11.22
C CYS A 178 -6.29 -5.14 11.80
N ILE A 179 -7.44 -5.21 11.12
CA ILE A 179 -8.69 -4.66 11.64
C ILE A 179 -9.16 -5.41 12.90
N ASP A 180 -9.18 -6.74 12.89
CA ASP A 180 -9.64 -7.55 14.03
C ASP A 180 -8.81 -7.34 15.31
N PHE A 181 -7.51 -7.14 15.12
CA PHE A 181 -6.56 -6.97 16.20
C PHE A 181 -6.14 -5.50 16.38
N GLU A 182 -6.88 -4.53 15.86
CA GLU A 182 -6.62 -3.10 16.12
C GLU A 182 -5.16 -2.71 15.83
N CYS A 183 -4.66 -3.14 14.68
CA CYS A 183 -3.33 -2.84 14.15
C CYS A 183 -3.53 -2.00 12.89
N ASP A 184 -2.87 -0.84 12.80
CA ASP A 184 -2.92 -0.04 11.58
C ASP A 184 -2.13 -0.74 10.45
N TYR A 185 -2.38 -0.33 9.21
CA TYR A 185 -1.77 -0.95 8.04
C TYR A 185 -1.37 0.08 7.01
N VAL A 186 -0.15 -0.06 6.49
CA VAL A 186 0.41 0.72 5.39
C VAL A 186 0.97 -0.23 4.35
N ASP A 187 0.78 0.05 3.07
CA ASP A 187 1.49 -0.66 2.01
C ASP A 187 1.92 0.23 0.85
N VAL A 188 2.61 -0.36 -0.12
CA VAL A 188 3.15 0.32 -1.31
C VAL A 188 2.56 -0.26 -2.61
N ASN A 189 1.34 -0.81 -2.55
CA ASN A 189 0.77 -1.52 -3.70
C ASN A 189 0.36 -0.54 -4.83
N GLY A 190 0.67 -0.87 -6.08
CA GLY A 190 0.16 -0.13 -7.25
C GLY A 190 -0.96 -0.87 -7.98
N GLU A 191 -1.77 -1.67 -7.28
CA GLU A 191 -2.66 -2.68 -7.86
C GLU A 191 -4.13 -2.33 -7.62
N VAL A 192 -4.81 -1.74 -8.62
CA VAL A 192 -6.23 -1.33 -8.50
C VAL A 192 -7.13 -2.48 -8.01
N PRO A 193 -7.05 -3.72 -8.51
CA PRO A 193 -7.90 -4.80 -8.03
C PRO A 193 -7.66 -5.18 -6.57
N PHE A 194 -6.41 -5.11 -6.10
CA PHE A 194 -6.10 -5.37 -4.70
C PHE A 194 -6.69 -4.29 -3.81
N THR A 195 -6.46 -3.00 -4.15
CA THR A 195 -7.01 -1.89 -3.37
C THR A 195 -8.55 -1.88 -3.43
N HIS A 196 -9.15 -2.24 -4.58
CA HIS A 196 -10.59 -2.43 -4.72
C HIS A 196 -11.14 -3.46 -3.72
N LYS A 197 -10.41 -4.56 -3.49
CA LYS A 197 -10.79 -5.58 -2.50
C LYS A 197 -10.81 -5.04 -1.07
N LEU A 198 -10.03 -4.00 -0.76
CA LEU A 198 -9.98 -3.40 0.58
C LEU A 198 -11.11 -2.39 0.83
N ILE A 199 -11.71 -1.82 -0.22
CA ILE A 199 -12.74 -0.76 -0.09
C ILE A 199 -13.93 -1.19 0.79
N PRO A 200 -14.51 -2.40 0.62
CA PRO A 200 -15.61 -2.84 1.47
C PRO A 200 -15.25 -2.93 2.96
N LEU A 201 -13.97 -3.00 3.33
CA LEU A 201 -13.53 -3.10 4.72
C LEU A 201 -13.60 -1.78 5.48
N HIS A 202 -13.90 -0.65 4.80
CA HIS A 202 -13.82 0.69 5.38
C HIS A 202 -14.68 0.87 6.64
N ASP A 203 -15.97 0.48 6.60
CA ASP A 203 -16.86 0.63 7.75
C ASP A 203 -16.44 -0.24 8.93
N TRP A 204 -15.91 -1.43 8.63
CA TRP A 204 -15.37 -2.32 9.66
C TRP A 204 -14.11 -1.72 10.30
N ALA A 205 -13.19 -1.18 9.50
CA ALA A 205 -12.00 -0.50 9.99
C ALA A 205 -12.35 0.74 10.84
N LYS A 206 -13.33 1.56 10.41
CA LYS A 206 -13.86 2.69 11.20
C LYS A 206 -14.41 2.24 12.54
N LYS A 207 -15.25 1.21 12.56
CA LYS A 207 -15.81 0.65 13.82
C LYS A 207 -14.75 0.14 14.78
N ARG A 208 -13.61 -0.33 14.28
CA ARG A 208 -12.48 -0.81 15.09
C ARG A 208 -11.42 0.25 15.38
N ASN A 209 -11.63 1.50 14.93
CA ASN A 209 -10.62 2.55 15.00
C ASN A 209 -9.27 2.08 14.42
N VAL A 210 -9.28 1.57 13.20
CA VAL A 210 -8.08 1.12 12.48
C VAL A 210 -7.90 1.92 11.20
N ILE A 211 -6.68 2.41 10.97
CA ILE A 211 -6.32 3.13 9.75
C ILE A 211 -5.63 2.17 8.79
N ILE A 212 -6.15 2.12 7.57
CA ILE A 212 -5.61 1.34 6.45
C ILE A 212 -5.24 2.34 5.36
N CYS A 213 -3.95 2.46 5.08
CA CYS A 213 -3.40 3.35 4.06
C CYS A 213 -2.80 2.51 2.92
N PRO A 214 -3.61 2.12 1.91
CA PRO A 214 -3.10 1.47 0.72
C PRO A 214 -2.31 2.47 -0.15
N ASN A 215 -1.24 2.00 -0.78
CA ASN A 215 -0.39 2.74 -1.69
C ASN A 215 0.26 4.03 -1.14
N SER A 216 0.90 3.92 0.03
CA SER A 216 1.87 4.91 0.53
C SER A 216 3.20 4.85 -0.23
N ALA A 217 3.17 5.09 -1.54
CA ALA A 217 4.35 5.02 -2.41
C ALA A 217 4.61 6.33 -3.17
N GLY A 218 5.76 6.39 -3.87
CA GLY A 218 6.18 7.55 -4.66
C GLY A 218 5.30 7.79 -5.89
N ALA A 219 4.65 6.75 -6.41
CA ALA A 219 3.51 6.84 -7.33
C ALA A 219 2.25 6.40 -6.57
N GLY A 220 1.18 7.18 -6.60
CA GLY A 220 0.03 7.06 -5.71
C GLY A 220 0.08 8.01 -4.51
N GLY A 221 0.68 7.58 -3.40
CA GLY A 221 0.65 8.34 -2.13
C GLY A 221 1.26 9.75 -2.22
N LEU A 222 2.43 9.89 -2.86
CA LEU A 222 3.07 11.20 -3.04
C LEU A 222 2.24 12.16 -3.92
N PRO A 223 1.78 11.77 -5.13
CA PRO A 223 0.90 12.65 -5.91
C PRO A 223 -0.45 12.91 -5.22
N ASP A 224 -0.97 12.00 -4.40
CA ASP A 224 -2.18 12.25 -3.60
C ASP A 224 -1.99 13.32 -2.54
N LEU A 225 -0.88 13.27 -1.79
CA LEU A 225 -0.52 14.35 -0.85
C LEU A 225 -0.34 15.70 -1.58
N ALA A 226 0.28 15.68 -2.76
CA ALA A 226 0.47 16.89 -3.56
C ALA A 226 -0.86 17.43 -4.13
N ALA A 227 -1.81 16.55 -4.47
CA ALA A 227 -3.16 16.93 -4.84
C ALA A 227 -3.90 17.60 -3.67
N PHE A 228 -3.82 17.02 -2.46
CA PHE A 228 -4.34 17.62 -1.23
C PHE A 228 -3.75 19.02 -1.01
N PHE A 229 -2.41 19.13 -1.01
CA PHE A 229 -1.72 20.40 -0.85
C PHE A 229 -2.16 21.45 -1.88
N THR A 230 -2.30 21.05 -3.15
CA THR A 230 -2.74 21.96 -4.22
C THR A 230 -4.17 22.46 -4.01
N ALA A 231 -5.07 21.59 -3.53
CA ALA A 231 -6.43 21.98 -3.19
C ALA A 231 -6.45 22.98 -2.01
N GLU A 232 -5.64 22.74 -0.98
CA GLU A 232 -5.53 23.65 0.17
C GLU A 232 -4.93 25.01 -0.20
N GLU A 233 -3.94 25.06 -1.09
CA GLU A 233 -3.42 26.33 -1.60
C GLU A 233 -4.43 27.07 -2.48
N LEU A 234 -5.27 26.35 -3.24
CA LEU A 234 -6.34 26.97 -4.03
C LEU A 234 -7.39 27.65 -3.14
N LYS A 235 -7.75 27.04 -2.00
CA LYS A 235 -8.70 27.64 -1.02
C LYS A 235 -8.24 29.00 -0.48
N LYS A 236 -6.94 29.30 -0.55
CA LYS A 236 -6.40 30.63 -0.17
C LYS A 236 -6.59 31.69 -1.25
N VAL A 237 -6.92 31.27 -2.47
CA VAL A 237 -7.08 32.13 -3.66
C VAL A 237 -8.55 32.38 -3.95
N THR A 238 -9.42 31.38 -3.76
CA THR A 238 -10.86 31.47 -4.03
C THR A 238 -11.66 30.55 -3.11
N ASP A 239 -12.92 30.90 -2.86
CA ASP A 239 -13.92 30.06 -2.19
C ASP A 239 -14.58 29.04 -3.15
N ALA A 240 -14.28 29.11 -4.45
CA ALA A 240 -14.84 28.20 -5.46
C ALA A 240 -14.19 26.81 -5.40
N GLU A 241 -14.98 25.77 -5.63
CA GLU A 241 -14.51 24.37 -5.61
C GLU A 241 -13.51 24.07 -6.74
N LEU A 242 -12.61 23.12 -6.50
CA LEU A 242 -11.68 22.65 -7.52
C LEU A 242 -12.42 21.88 -8.62
N LYS A 243 -12.36 22.40 -9.84
CA LYS A 243 -13.00 21.80 -11.02
C LYS A 243 -12.07 20.82 -11.74
N THR A 244 -10.82 21.23 -11.99
CA THR A 244 -9.84 20.38 -12.66
C THR A 244 -8.50 20.42 -11.96
N LEU A 245 -7.88 19.26 -11.79
CA LEU A 245 -6.52 19.13 -11.30
C LEU A 245 -5.73 18.24 -12.25
N ARG A 246 -4.79 18.84 -12.98
CA ARG A 246 -3.94 18.12 -13.93
C ARG A 246 -2.53 18.01 -13.38
N CYS A 247 -2.03 16.79 -13.30
CA CYS A 247 -0.65 16.51 -12.93
C CYS A 247 0.20 16.20 -14.16
N PHE A 248 1.35 16.85 -14.25
CA PHE A 248 2.35 16.67 -15.28
C PHE A 248 3.67 16.25 -14.65
N ILE A 249 4.22 15.15 -15.14
CA ILE A 249 5.38 14.51 -14.54
C ILE A 249 6.58 14.66 -15.48
N THR A 250 7.71 15.13 -14.94
CA THR A 250 9.00 15.04 -15.61
C THR A 250 9.98 14.25 -14.74
N SER A 251 10.83 13.47 -15.38
CA SER A 251 11.94 12.76 -14.71
C SER A 251 13.12 12.67 -15.66
N ASN A 252 14.32 12.52 -15.12
CA ASN A 252 15.55 12.34 -15.91
C ASN A 252 15.96 10.87 -16.06
N GLY A 253 15.12 9.92 -15.63
CA GLY A 253 15.40 8.50 -15.75
C GLY A 253 14.69 7.66 -14.69
N GLY A 254 15.14 6.41 -14.59
CA GLY A 254 14.55 5.39 -13.73
C GLY A 254 14.51 4.05 -14.44
N ALA A 255 14.22 2.99 -13.67
CA ALA A 255 13.99 1.66 -14.21
C ALA A 255 13.09 0.88 -13.26
N PRO A 256 12.16 0.05 -13.78
CA PRO A 256 11.35 -0.81 -12.93
C PRO A 256 12.25 -1.85 -12.24
N SER A 257 12.17 -1.95 -10.91
CA SER A 257 12.77 -3.05 -10.14
C SER A 257 12.16 -4.39 -10.54
N GLY A 258 12.84 -5.49 -10.21
CA GLY A 258 12.29 -6.82 -10.52
C GLY A 258 10.96 -7.11 -9.82
N GLY A 259 10.70 -6.50 -8.65
CA GLY A 259 9.41 -6.58 -7.97
C GLY A 259 8.29 -5.87 -8.73
N THR A 260 8.57 -4.71 -9.32
CA THR A 260 7.62 -3.98 -10.19
C THR A 260 7.35 -4.75 -11.47
N LEU A 261 8.38 -5.34 -12.10
CA LEU A 261 8.20 -6.21 -13.27
C LEU A 261 7.34 -7.44 -12.94
N ALA A 262 7.56 -8.08 -11.80
CA ALA A 262 6.74 -9.19 -11.32
C ALA A 262 5.28 -8.76 -11.07
N THR A 263 5.07 -7.56 -10.53
CA THR A 263 3.72 -6.98 -10.31
C THR A 263 3.00 -6.74 -11.63
N ARG A 264 3.67 -6.13 -12.61
CA ARG A 264 3.11 -5.92 -13.96
C ARG A 264 2.77 -7.25 -14.65
N ALA A 265 3.63 -8.25 -14.51
CA ALA A 265 3.38 -9.59 -15.05
C ALA A 265 2.16 -10.25 -14.39
N ALA A 266 2.04 -10.16 -13.06
CA ALA A 266 0.89 -10.67 -12.32
C ALA A 266 -0.42 -9.98 -12.74
N MET A 267 -0.41 -8.65 -12.85
CA MET A 267 -1.54 -7.85 -13.29
C MET A 267 -1.97 -8.20 -14.72
N THR A 268 -1.01 -8.39 -15.63
CA THR A 268 -1.28 -8.81 -17.01
C THR A 268 -1.91 -10.20 -17.06
N ALA A 269 -1.38 -11.16 -16.30
CA ALA A 269 -1.91 -12.52 -16.23
C ALA A 269 -3.34 -12.59 -15.67
N GLU A 270 -3.71 -11.65 -14.78
CA GLU A 270 -5.04 -11.59 -14.15
C GLU A 270 -6.00 -10.61 -14.83
N MET A 271 -5.56 -9.90 -15.88
CA MET A 271 -6.32 -8.81 -16.52
C MET A 271 -7.72 -9.24 -16.93
N GLY A 272 -7.88 -10.47 -17.45
CA GLY A 272 -9.16 -11.04 -17.85
C GLY A 272 -10.18 -11.14 -16.70
N LYS A 273 -9.73 -11.36 -15.46
CA LYS A 273 -10.63 -11.44 -14.28
C LYS A 273 -11.07 -10.06 -13.81
N PHE A 274 -10.25 -9.04 -14.02
CA PHE A 274 -10.44 -7.70 -13.48
C PHE A 274 -10.80 -6.65 -14.53
N VAL A 275 -11.13 -7.03 -15.78
CA VAL A 275 -11.44 -6.10 -16.88
C VAL A 275 -12.46 -5.03 -16.47
N LYS A 276 -13.53 -5.42 -15.76
CA LYS A 276 -14.56 -4.48 -15.32
C LYS A 276 -14.03 -3.47 -14.30
N ILE A 277 -13.22 -3.93 -13.33
CA ILE A 277 -12.62 -3.08 -12.29
C ILE A 277 -11.59 -2.15 -12.93
N MET A 278 -10.72 -2.67 -13.79
CA MET A 278 -9.69 -1.87 -14.47
C MET A 278 -10.30 -0.82 -15.41
N GLY A 279 -11.42 -1.14 -16.06
CA GLY A 279 -12.14 -0.22 -16.92
C GLY A 279 -13.04 0.79 -16.18
N ASP A 280 -13.16 0.70 -14.85
CA ASP A 280 -13.93 1.66 -14.06
C ASP A 280 -13.03 2.79 -13.52
N PRO A 281 -13.24 4.05 -13.97
CA PRO A 281 -12.48 5.20 -13.47
C PRO A 281 -12.75 5.55 -12.00
N PHE A 282 -13.75 4.92 -11.38
CA PHE A 282 -14.14 5.07 -9.98
C PHE A 282 -14.04 3.76 -9.21
N ALA A 283 -13.20 2.83 -9.68
CA ALA A 283 -13.03 1.52 -9.03
C ALA A 283 -12.67 1.63 -7.54
N LEU A 284 -12.01 2.69 -7.08
CA LEU A 284 -11.67 2.88 -5.67
C LEU A 284 -12.67 3.78 -4.92
N GLY A 285 -13.78 4.16 -5.56
CA GLY A 285 -14.74 5.15 -5.08
C GLY A 285 -14.61 6.50 -5.80
N GLY A 286 -15.19 7.54 -5.21
CA GLY A 286 -15.13 8.91 -5.73
C GLY A 286 -16.26 9.35 -6.67
N THR A 287 -17.34 8.57 -6.78
CA THR A 287 -18.50 8.93 -7.63
C THR A 287 -19.25 10.14 -7.06
N VAL A 288 -19.73 11.05 -7.92
CA VAL A 288 -20.39 12.31 -7.51
C VAL A 288 -21.67 12.59 -8.28
N GLY A 289 -22.57 13.34 -7.65
CA GLY A 289 -23.68 14.01 -8.32
C GLY A 289 -24.63 13.05 -9.05
N ASP A 290 -24.91 13.36 -10.31
CA ASP A 290 -25.77 12.59 -11.21
C ASP A 290 -25.08 11.37 -11.86
N GLY A 291 -23.81 11.10 -11.53
CA GLY A 291 -23.10 9.90 -11.94
C GLY A 291 -21.78 10.17 -12.66
N LYS A 292 -21.45 9.32 -13.63
CA LYS A 292 -20.17 9.39 -14.36
C LYS A 292 -20.24 10.41 -15.50
N ARG A 293 -19.28 11.33 -15.60
CA ARG A 293 -19.19 12.31 -16.69
C ARG A 293 -18.16 11.87 -17.75
N PRO A 294 -18.27 12.32 -19.01
CA PRO A 294 -17.30 11.98 -20.06
C PRO A 294 -15.84 12.32 -19.73
N GLU A 295 -15.61 13.44 -19.04
CA GLU A 295 -14.31 13.91 -18.58
C GLU A 295 -13.67 12.99 -17.54
N ASP A 296 -14.47 12.27 -16.74
CA ASP A 296 -13.96 11.36 -15.72
C ASP A 296 -13.43 10.05 -16.31
N SER A 297 -13.53 9.89 -17.63
CA SER A 297 -13.06 8.70 -18.34
C SER A 297 -11.56 8.72 -18.62
N ASP A 298 -10.94 7.54 -18.64
CA ASP A 298 -9.50 7.40 -18.90
C ASP A 298 -9.09 7.63 -20.35
N LYS A 299 -10.05 7.92 -21.25
CA LYS A 299 -9.76 8.14 -22.67
C LYS A 299 -8.77 9.28 -22.88
N VAL A 300 -8.68 10.22 -21.95
CA VAL A 300 -7.73 11.35 -22.00
C VAL A 300 -6.31 10.94 -21.60
N LEU A 301 -6.13 9.92 -20.77
CA LEU A 301 -4.81 9.52 -20.24
C LEU A 301 -3.86 9.01 -21.34
N ALA A 302 -4.41 8.43 -22.41
CA ALA A 302 -3.65 7.89 -23.53
C ALA A 302 -3.39 8.90 -24.67
N LYS A 303 -3.89 10.13 -24.57
CA LYS A 303 -3.77 11.12 -25.64
C LYS A 303 -2.45 11.88 -25.54
N VAL A 304 -1.83 12.09 -26.70
CA VAL A 304 -0.78 13.08 -26.89
C VAL A 304 -1.45 14.39 -27.28
N GLU A 305 -1.30 15.41 -26.44
CA GLU A 305 -1.94 16.71 -26.59
C GLU A 305 -0.99 17.82 -26.11
N TYR A 306 -1.03 18.97 -26.76
CA TYR A 306 -0.23 20.13 -26.35
C TYR A 306 -0.95 20.90 -25.24
N PHE A 307 -0.22 21.20 -24.17
CA PHE A 307 -0.69 21.97 -23.02
C PHE A 307 0.05 23.30 -22.95
N PRO A 308 -0.60 24.42 -23.34
CA PRO A 308 0.00 25.74 -23.33
C PRO A 308 0.51 26.16 -21.95
N GLU A 309 -0.11 25.71 -20.86
CA GLU A 309 0.24 26.10 -19.50
C GLU A 309 1.59 25.56 -19.03
N PHE A 310 2.12 24.57 -19.75
CA PHE A 310 3.43 23.95 -19.53
C PHE A 310 4.33 24.02 -20.77
N GLU A 311 3.88 24.71 -21.82
CA GLU A 311 4.58 24.80 -23.12
C GLU A 311 5.09 23.43 -23.62
N GLY A 312 4.31 22.37 -23.41
CA GLY A 312 4.76 21.00 -23.63
C GLY A 312 3.65 20.03 -24.02
N TRP A 313 4.05 18.80 -24.36
CA TRP A 313 3.18 17.75 -24.84
C TRP A 313 2.94 16.69 -23.78
N SER A 314 1.68 16.29 -23.59
CA SER A 314 1.34 15.17 -22.71
C SER A 314 1.64 13.83 -23.36
N GLY A 315 1.85 12.82 -22.53
CA GLY A 315 1.74 11.42 -22.92
C GLY A 315 1.34 10.53 -21.75
N PRO A 316 1.07 9.24 -22.03
CA PRO A 316 0.60 8.31 -21.03
C PRO A 316 1.67 8.03 -19.97
N PHE A 317 1.25 8.07 -18.72
CA PHE A 317 2.04 7.63 -17.59
C PHE A 317 1.50 6.28 -17.07
N THR A 318 2.41 5.33 -16.79
CA THR A 318 2.02 3.95 -16.44
C THR A 318 1.15 3.88 -15.18
N TYR A 319 1.40 4.73 -14.19
CA TYR A 319 0.67 4.71 -12.91
C TYR A 319 -0.55 5.64 -12.86
N ALA A 320 -0.77 6.46 -13.90
CA ALA A 320 -1.96 7.34 -13.97
C ALA A 320 -3.27 6.56 -13.82
N PHE A 321 -3.30 5.30 -14.29
CA PHE A 321 -4.45 4.42 -14.10
C PHE A 321 -4.74 4.06 -12.65
N TYR A 322 -3.74 4.05 -11.76
CA TYR A 322 -3.97 3.86 -10.33
C TYR A 322 -4.27 5.21 -9.66
N ASP A 323 -3.40 6.19 -9.90
CA ASP A 323 -3.36 7.46 -9.18
C ASP A 323 -4.64 8.27 -9.38
N THR A 324 -5.22 8.22 -10.58
CA THR A 324 -6.53 8.84 -10.85
C THR A 324 -7.64 8.30 -9.97
N ARG A 325 -7.69 6.99 -9.68
CA ARG A 325 -8.71 6.43 -8.78
C ARG A 325 -8.39 6.73 -7.32
N LEU A 326 -7.10 6.70 -6.95
CA LEU A 326 -6.68 7.00 -5.58
C LEU A 326 -7.06 8.43 -5.21
N ILE A 327 -6.71 9.41 -6.03
CA ILE A 327 -6.97 10.84 -5.74
C ILE A 327 -8.47 11.15 -5.75
N ARG A 328 -9.23 10.54 -6.67
CA ARG A 328 -10.71 10.59 -6.63
C ARG A 328 -11.28 9.93 -5.37
N ARG A 329 -10.64 8.90 -4.84
CA ARG A 329 -11.05 8.33 -3.55
C ARG A 329 -10.71 9.29 -2.40
N SER A 330 -9.48 9.79 -2.33
CA SER A 330 -9.02 10.66 -1.25
C SER A 330 -9.84 11.95 -1.15
N ASN A 331 -10.17 12.57 -2.28
CA ASN A 331 -11.07 13.73 -2.31
C ASN A 331 -12.44 13.41 -1.67
N TRP A 332 -13.00 12.21 -1.89
CA TRP A 332 -14.30 11.83 -1.32
C TRP A 332 -14.21 11.32 0.11
N LEU A 333 -13.09 10.74 0.50
CA LEU A 333 -12.86 10.35 1.88
C LEU A 333 -12.89 11.56 2.82
N LEU A 334 -12.50 12.75 2.37
CA LEU A 334 -12.68 13.99 3.15
C LEU A 334 -14.15 14.22 3.49
N ALA A 335 -15.05 14.09 2.51
CA ALA A 335 -16.49 14.21 2.75
C ALA A 335 -17.00 13.13 3.74
N ASP A 336 -16.53 11.89 3.63
CA ASP A 336 -16.88 10.80 4.57
C ASP A 336 -16.34 11.02 6.00
N LEU A 337 -15.32 11.87 6.14
CA LEU A 337 -14.74 12.33 7.40
C LEU A 337 -15.41 13.62 7.93
N GLY A 338 -16.35 14.20 7.19
CA GLY A 338 -17.03 15.44 7.55
C GLY A 338 -16.25 16.71 7.17
N GLU A 339 -15.19 16.57 6.37
CA GLU A 339 -14.36 17.65 5.86
C GLU A 339 -14.79 18.07 4.44
N ASP A 340 -14.39 19.26 4.01
CA ASP A 340 -14.68 19.73 2.66
C ASP A 340 -13.83 18.97 1.62
N PRO A 341 -14.44 18.27 0.64
CA PRO A 341 -13.71 17.74 -0.49
C PRO A 341 -13.00 18.88 -1.26
N TYR A 342 -11.93 18.57 -1.98
CA TYR A 342 -11.26 19.47 -2.93
C TYR A 342 -12.28 20.12 -3.90
N GLY A 343 -13.25 19.33 -4.34
CA GLY A 343 -14.37 19.80 -5.16
C GLY A 343 -15.27 18.65 -5.59
N ARG A 344 -16.59 18.88 -5.62
CA ARG A 344 -17.59 17.87 -5.98
C ARG A 344 -17.51 17.49 -7.46
N HIS A 345 -17.04 18.40 -8.30
CA HIS A 345 -16.93 18.16 -9.73
C HIS A 345 -15.49 17.96 -10.19
N LEU A 346 -14.58 17.60 -9.27
CA LEU A 346 -13.16 17.42 -9.56
C LEU A 346 -12.95 16.43 -10.69
N ASN A 347 -12.30 16.89 -11.74
CA ASN A 347 -11.67 16.05 -12.74
C ASN A 347 -10.16 16.01 -12.53
N TYR A 348 -9.62 14.83 -12.20
CA TYR A 348 -8.18 14.61 -12.09
C TYR A 348 -7.64 13.87 -13.31
N SER A 349 -6.51 14.34 -13.85
CA SER A 349 -5.75 13.65 -14.90
C SER A 349 -4.25 13.74 -14.65
N GLU A 350 -3.50 12.76 -15.15
CA GLU A 350 -2.07 12.66 -14.91
C GLU A 350 -1.33 12.18 -16.16
N HIS A 351 -0.24 12.87 -16.49
CA HIS A 351 0.49 12.69 -17.73
C HIS A 351 1.99 12.85 -17.54
N LEU A 352 2.77 12.16 -18.37
CA LEU A 352 4.15 12.58 -18.61
C LEU A 352 4.16 13.88 -19.44
N LEU A 353 5.15 14.74 -19.20
CA LEU A 353 5.35 15.98 -19.96
C LEU A 353 6.62 15.89 -20.81
N PHE A 354 6.47 16.22 -22.10
CA PHE A 354 7.52 16.13 -23.11
C PHE A 354 7.74 17.47 -23.82
N PRO A 355 8.97 17.75 -24.31
CA PRO A 355 9.27 19.00 -25.00
C PRO A 355 8.71 19.07 -26.43
N SER A 356 8.39 17.93 -27.06
CA SER A 356 7.85 17.90 -28.43
C SER A 356 6.85 16.77 -28.67
N GLU A 357 6.00 16.91 -29.68
CA GLU A 357 4.99 15.92 -30.05
C GLU A 357 5.64 14.61 -30.51
N GLU A 358 6.75 14.69 -31.22
CA GLU A 358 7.49 13.55 -31.74
C GLU A 358 8.00 12.67 -30.59
N VAL A 359 8.61 13.29 -29.57
CA VAL A 359 9.09 12.58 -28.37
C VAL A 359 7.91 11.93 -27.63
N ALA A 360 6.80 12.66 -27.46
CA ALA A 360 5.60 12.13 -26.80
C ALA A 360 5.02 10.91 -27.56
N LYS A 361 4.92 10.98 -28.89
CA LYS A 361 4.45 9.88 -29.74
C LYS A 361 5.41 8.68 -29.71
N GLU A 362 6.72 8.91 -29.76
CA GLU A 362 7.72 7.85 -29.69
C GLU A 362 7.60 7.06 -28.38
N VAL A 363 7.60 7.75 -27.23
CA VAL A 363 7.49 7.13 -25.91
C VAL A 363 6.14 6.42 -25.74
N THR A 364 5.05 7.02 -26.21
CA THR A 364 3.71 6.42 -26.20
C THR A 364 3.66 5.11 -27.00
N SER A 365 4.26 5.09 -28.19
CA SER A 365 4.28 3.92 -29.06
C SER A 365 5.12 2.77 -28.48
N ALA A 366 6.17 3.08 -27.72
CA ALA A 366 7.04 2.11 -27.05
C ALA A 366 6.36 1.41 -25.86
N ASN A 367 5.32 2.01 -25.26
CA ASN A 367 4.61 1.52 -24.07
C ASN A 367 3.63 0.33 -24.33
N THR A 368 3.72 -0.36 -25.47
CA THR A 368 2.62 -1.22 -25.98
C THR A 368 2.84 -2.74 -25.95
N SER A 369 3.89 -3.27 -25.31
CA SER A 369 3.93 -4.70 -24.93
C SER A 369 5.04 -5.02 -23.94
N SER A 370 4.73 -5.85 -22.93
CA SER A 370 5.70 -6.30 -21.91
C SER A 370 6.97 -6.91 -22.52
N LYS A 371 6.86 -7.63 -23.66
CA LYS A 371 8.03 -8.24 -24.34
C LYS A 371 8.98 -7.23 -24.98
N LYS A 372 8.47 -6.19 -25.65
CA LYS A 372 9.33 -5.15 -26.26
C LYS A 372 10.01 -4.30 -25.19
N GLU A 373 9.29 -3.99 -24.11
CA GLU A 373 9.86 -3.31 -22.95
C GLU A 373 10.96 -4.15 -22.29
N GLU A 374 10.72 -5.45 -22.09
CA GLU A 374 11.72 -6.37 -21.53
C GLU A 374 12.98 -6.47 -22.40
N GLU A 375 12.84 -6.61 -23.73
CA GLU A 375 13.97 -6.62 -24.66
C GLU A 375 14.76 -5.29 -24.64
N LYS A 376 14.07 -4.15 -24.53
CA LYS A 376 14.70 -2.83 -24.41
C LYS A 376 15.47 -2.71 -23.09
N LEU A 377 14.84 -3.03 -21.97
CA LEU A 377 15.47 -3.02 -20.65
C LEU A 377 16.69 -3.94 -20.61
N LYS A 378 16.60 -5.12 -21.23
CA LYS A 378 17.73 -6.04 -21.35
C LYS A 378 18.90 -5.44 -22.12
N LYS A 379 18.65 -4.77 -23.26
CA LYS A 379 19.68 -4.07 -24.04
C LYS A 379 20.31 -2.91 -23.28
N GLU A 380 19.54 -2.22 -22.45
CA GLU A 380 20.00 -1.10 -21.62
C GLU A 380 20.67 -1.53 -20.30
N GLY A 381 20.72 -2.83 -20.00
CA GLY A 381 21.24 -3.34 -18.72
C GLY A 381 20.34 -3.01 -17.52
N LYS A 382 19.06 -2.73 -17.76
CA LYS A 382 18.04 -2.32 -16.76
C LYS A 382 16.96 -3.38 -16.53
N LEU A 383 17.20 -4.62 -16.94
CA LEU A 383 16.31 -5.74 -16.65
C LEU A 383 16.74 -6.38 -15.33
N PHE A 384 15.91 -6.24 -14.29
CA PHE A 384 16.24 -6.65 -12.93
C PHE A 384 15.52 -7.93 -12.50
N GLY A 385 16.22 -8.76 -11.72
CA GLY A 385 15.66 -9.92 -11.03
C GLY A 385 14.91 -9.55 -9.75
N LEU A 386 14.21 -10.51 -9.16
CA LEU A 386 13.52 -10.32 -7.88
C LEU A 386 14.52 -9.96 -6.77
N GLY A 387 14.34 -8.79 -6.16
CA GLY A 387 15.24 -8.27 -5.12
C GLY A 387 16.26 -7.26 -5.65
N ASP A 388 16.33 -7.07 -6.97
CA ASP A 388 17.26 -6.17 -7.63
C ASP A 388 16.57 -4.90 -8.17
N GLY A 389 17.38 -3.85 -8.33
CA GLY A 389 17.01 -2.56 -8.91
C GLY A 389 18.24 -1.69 -9.13
N LEU A 390 18.03 -0.39 -9.39
CA LEU A 390 19.13 0.53 -9.67
C LEU A 390 20.04 0.74 -8.46
N ALA A 391 21.36 0.80 -8.71
CA ALA A 391 22.33 1.12 -7.68
C ALA A 391 22.17 2.56 -7.16
N GLU A 392 22.58 2.80 -5.91
CA GLU A 392 22.44 4.08 -5.20
C GLU A 392 23.15 5.26 -5.90
N ASP A 393 24.32 5.02 -6.50
CA ASP A 393 25.09 6.04 -7.22
C ASP A 393 24.41 6.51 -8.52
N VAL A 394 23.54 5.67 -9.09
CA VAL A 394 22.67 6.03 -10.21
C VAL A 394 21.42 6.74 -9.69
N ARG A 395 20.74 6.16 -8.69
CA ARG A 395 19.48 6.69 -8.15
C ARG A 395 19.60 8.06 -7.51
N SER A 396 20.70 8.32 -6.80
CA SER A 396 20.98 9.63 -6.17
C SER A 396 21.08 10.79 -7.16
N LYS A 397 21.21 10.52 -8.47
CA LYS A 397 21.21 11.51 -9.55
C LYS A 397 19.86 11.65 -10.25
N LEU A 398 18.90 10.78 -9.92
CA LEU A 398 17.56 10.80 -10.49
C LEU A 398 16.69 11.82 -9.76
N PHE A 399 15.76 12.41 -10.48
CA PHE A 399 14.70 13.24 -9.94
C PHE A 399 13.38 12.93 -10.61
N ILE A 400 12.32 13.24 -9.89
CA ILE A 400 10.97 13.31 -10.40
C ILE A 400 10.33 14.62 -9.94
N ASP A 401 9.71 15.33 -10.87
CA ASP A 401 8.94 16.52 -10.61
C ASP A 401 7.48 16.28 -10.98
N TYR A 402 6.58 16.61 -10.07
CA TYR A 402 5.14 16.64 -10.31
C TYR A 402 4.69 18.09 -10.33
N TYR A 403 4.17 18.53 -11.47
CA TYR A 403 3.61 19.85 -11.66
C TYR A 403 2.10 19.75 -11.69
N PHE A 404 1.43 20.45 -10.77
CA PHE A 404 -0.03 20.47 -10.73
C PHE A 404 -0.56 21.79 -11.29
N HIS A 405 -1.58 21.68 -12.13
CA HIS A 405 -2.38 22.79 -12.60
C HIS A 405 -3.81 22.62 -12.09
N ALA A 406 -4.19 23.47 -11.14
CA ALA A 406 -5.53 23.51 -10.59
C ALA A 406 -6.34 24.66 -11.22
N THR A 407 -7.60 24.39 -11.53
CA THR A 407 -8.58 25.40 -11.97
C THR A 407 -9.87 25.20 -11.19
N ALA A 408 -10.34 26.27 -10.55
CA ALA A 408 -11.60 26.31 -9.81
C ALA A 408 -12.82 26.54 -10.73
N GLU A 409 -14.02 26.40 -10.19
CA GLU A 409 -15.27 26.63 -10.94
C GLU A 409 -15.46 28.06 -11.43
N ASP A 410 -14.97 29.06 -10.68
CA ASP A 410 -14.99 30.48 -11.04
C ASP A 410 -13.90 30.87 -12.06
N GLY A 411 -13.04 29.92 -12.45
CA GLY A 411 -11.93 30.12 -13.37
C GLY A 411 -10.61 30.54 -12.70
N SER A 412 -10.56 30.69 -11.37
CA SER A 412 -9.34 30.91 -10.62
C SER A 412 -8.36 29.75 -10.81
N LYS A 413 -7.06 30.05 -10.82
CA LYS A 413 -6.00 29.06 -11.13
C LYS A 413 -4.85 29.14 -10.15
N ILE A 414 -4.28 27.99 -9.83
CA ILE A 414 -3.00 27.88 -9.13
C ILE A 414 -2.13 26.80 -9.77
N ARG A 415 -0.81 27.00 -9.70
CA ARG A 415 0.18 25.98 -10.04
C ARG A 415 1.04 25.70 -8.84
N THR A 416 1.24 24.42 -8.55
CA THR A 416 2.13 23.95 -7.49
C THR A 416 3.10 22.94 -8.08
N LYS A 417 4.19 22.70 -7.37
CA LYS A 417 5.23 21.74 -7.76
C LYS A 417 5.67 20.98 -6.52
N ILE A 418 5.82 19.66 -6.64
CA ILE A 418 6.60 18.84 -5.72
C ILE A 418 7.74 18.17 -6.48
N SER A 419 8.91 18.14 -5.86
CA SER A 419 10.12 17.51 -6.38
C SER A 419 10.57 16.41 -5.43
N GLY A 420 10.96 15.28 -5.99
CA GLY A 420 11.53 14.14 -5.28
C GLY A 420 12.75 13.56 -6.01
N GLY A 421 13.40 12.59 -5.37
CA GLY A 421 14.48 11.80 -5.95
C GLY A 421 13.96 10.68 -6.87
N ASP A 422 14.65 9.54 -6.86
CA ASP A 422 14.16 8.33 -7.53
C ASP A 422 12.81 7.88 -6.94
N GLY A 423 11.93 7.35 -7.79
CA GLY A 423 10.59 6.91 -7.38
C GLY A 423 10.59 5.83 -6.29
N TYR A 424 11.63 4.99 -6.18
CA TYR A 424 11.72 4.03 -5.09
C TYR A 424 12.25 4.64 -3.79
N ASP A 425 13.11 5.65 -3.86
CA ASP A 425 13.52 6.40 -2.67
C ASP A 425 12.33 7.17 -2.10
N GLU A 426 11.52 7.81 -2.96
CA GLU A 426 10.28 8.46 -2.53
C GLU A 426 9.23 7.47 -2.04
N THR A 427 9.19 6.25 -2.60
CA THR A 427 8.35 5.17 -2.07
C THR A 427 8.78 4.78 -0.66
N ALA A 428 10.08 4.56 -0.44
CA ALA A 428 10.59 4.22 0.88
C ALA A 428 10.33 5.34 1.90
N ARG A 429 10.59 6.59 1.50
CA ARG A 429 10.31 7.78 2.29
C ARG A 429 8.84 7.85 2.70
N PHE A 430 7.94 7.90 1.72
CA PHE A 430 6.51 8.10 2.00
C PHE A 430 5.94 6.94 2.84
N ALA A 431 6.32 5.70 2.54
CA ALA A 431 5.87 4.53 3.30
C ALA A 431 6.31 4.56 4.77
N VAL A 432 7.57 4.95 5.03
CA VAL A 432 8.09 5.06 6.41
C VAL A 432 7.47 6.24 7.12
N GLU A 433 7.42 7.43 6.50
CA GLU A 433 6.83 8.62 7.12
C GLU A 433 5.34 8.41 7.47
N MET A 434 4.56 7.78 6.58
CA MET A 434 3.17 7.41 6.88
C MET A 434 3.08 6.41 8.03
N THR A 435 3.94 5.40 8.06
CA THR A 435 3.99 4.44 9.18
C THR A 435 4.34 5.12 10.51
N MET A 436 5.29 6.06 10.48
CA MET A 436 5.67 6.86 11.64
C MET A 436 4.52 7.75 12.11
N LEU A 437 3.81 8.42 11.20
CA LEU A 437 2.64 9.23 11.51
C LEU A 437 1.58 8.40 12.26
N LEU A 438 1.20 7.24 11.70
CA LEU A 438 0.18 6.37 12.30
C LEU A 438 0.57 5.77 13.67
N THR A 439 1.86 5.74 13.99
CA THR A 439 2.35 5.05 15.19
C THR A 439 2.85 5.99 16.29
N THR A 440 3.17 7.23 15.95
CA THR A 440 3.72 8.23 16.87
C THR A 440 2.86 9.48 17.02
N LYS A 441 2.02 9.78 16.02
CA LYS A 441 1.21 11.00 15.93
C LYS A 441 -0.22 10.68 15.48
N ARG A 442 -0.74 9.51 15.86
CA ARG A 442 -2.02 8.98 15.36
C ARG A 442 -3.22 9.85 15.72
N GLU A 443 -3.19 10.46 16.89
CA GLU A 443 -4.28 11.24 17.47
C GLU A 443 -4.04 12.76 17.39
N GLU A 444 -2.87 13.17 16.87
CA GLU A 444 -2.54 14.57 16.52
C GLU A 444 -3.04 14.87 15.12
#